data_AF-A0A7K1C3C7-F1
#
_entry.id   AF-A0A7K1C3C7-F1
#
_cell.length_a   1.000
_cell.length_b   1.000
_cell.length_c   1.000
_cell.angle_alpha   90.00
_cell.angle_beta   90.00
_cell.angle_gamma   90.00
#
_symmetry.space_group_name_H-M   'P 1'
#
loop_
_entity.id
_entity.type
_entity.pdbx_description
1 polymer ?
#
loop_
_entity_poly.entity_id
_entity_poly.type
_entity_poly.pdbx_seq_one_letter_code
_entity_poly.pdbx_strand_id
1 'polypeptide(L)'
;MAPTPTESAAEGEGTFAVPSDCLTILPKAQVDSYASENIILLAGPGGVYGGELVPDPTPEMLEGGISCYFGYDNDDPNQIQIYSVVSAAPVSATNRDSIAETLLGQGLNEGTNAAGYSTFSILGDTDANVPAMFNVISDDSWISVISVFGGEAFFEENVAIAELVRDQVYN
;
A
#
# COMPACT_ATOMS: atom_id res chain seq x y z
N MET A 1 37.94 1.47 28.60
CA MET A 1 37.76 1.99 27.23
C MET A 1 36.44 1.42 26.75
N ALA A 2 35.42 2.26 26.60
CA ALA A 2 34.10 1.85 26.12
C ALA A 2 34.14 1.74 24.58
N PRO A 3 33.50 0.74 23.96
CA PRO A 3 33.33 0.73 22.52
C PRO A 3 32.33 1.82 22.12
N THR A 4 32.74 2.70 21.22
CA THR A 4 31.86 3.64 20.52
C THR A 4 30.88 2.83 19.65
N PRO A 5 29.57 3.11 19.66
CA PRO A 5 28.69 2.51 18.68
C PRO A 5 29.05 3.08 17.31
N THR A 6 29.45 2.20 16.40
CA THR A 6 29.44 2.52 14.98
C THR A 6 27.98 2.67 14.59
N GLU A 7 27.57 3.91 14.34
CA GLU A 7 26.36 4.23 13.60
C GLU A 7 26.52 3.58 12.22
N SER A 8 25.91 2.41 12.07
CA SER A 8 25.72 1.79 10.77
C SER A 8 24.64 2.61 10.09
N ALA A 9 25.03 3.70 9.44
CA ALA A 9 24.18 4.33 8.44
C ALA A 9 23.79 3.22 7.47
N ALA A 10 22.50 2.89 7.42
CA ALA A 10 21.96 2.02 6.39
C ALA A 10 22.44 2.56 5.03
N GLU A 11 23.02 1.68 4.22
CA GLU A 11 23.42 2.04 2.86
C GLU A 11 22.22 2.68 2.17
N GLY A 12 22.47 3.88 1.61
CA GLY A 12 21.46 4.82 1.12
C GLY A 12 20.27 4.17 0.45
N GLU A 13 19.19 4.04 1.20
CA GLU A 13 17.88 3.90 0.62
C GLU A 13 17.58 5.23 -0.07
N GLY A 14 17.07 5.15 -1.29
CA GLY A 14 16.80 6.31 -2.13
C GLY A 14 15.98 7.40 -1.46
N THR A 15 15.72 8.49 -2.19
CA THR A 15 14.67 9.41 -1.74
C THR A 15 13.32 8.85 -2.16
N PHE A 16 12.37 8.74 -1.23
CA PHE A 16 11.00 8.41 -1.57
C PHE A 16 10.45 9.39 -2.61
N ALA A 17 9.91 8.85 -3.69
CA ALA A 17 9.21 9.61 -4.73
C ALA A 17 7.82 9.01 -4.95
N VAL A 18 6.80 9.83 -4.72
CA VAL A 18 5.41 9.43 -4.99
C VAL A 18 5.27 9.08 -6.48
N PRO A 19 4.80 7.88 -6.83
CA PRO A 19 4.50 7.53 -8.22
C PRO A 19 3.49 8.49 -8.82
N SER A 20 3.75 8.93 -10.05
CA SER A 20 2.77 9.72 -10.82
C SER A 20 1.75 8.84 -11.56
N ASP A 21 2.01 7.53 -11.67
CA ASP A 21 1.20 6.57 -12.43
C ASP A 21 1.03 5.28 -11.61
N CYS A 22 -0.20 4.79 -11.51
CA CYS A 22 -0.51 3.54 -10.84
C CYS A 22 0.04 2.32 -11.59
N LEU A 23 0.38 2.44 -12.87
CA LEU A 23 1.05 1.37 -13.60
C LEU A 23 2.53 1.23 -13.24
N THR A 24 3.11 2.21 -12.54
CA THR A 24 4.51 2.18 -12.07
C THR A 24 4.63 1.97 -10.56
N ILE A 25 3.51 1.92 -9.82
CA ILE A 25 3.53 1.63 -8.38
C ILE A 25 3.94 0.18 -8.09
N LEU A 26 3.74 -0.72 -9.07
CA LEU A 26 4.14 -2.12 -9.02
C LEU A 26 5.10 -2.43 -10.17
N PRO A 27 6.02 -3.39 -9.99
CA PRO A 27 6.87 -3.84 -11.07
C PRO A 27 6.02 -4.45 -12.19
N LYS A 28 6.47 -4.28 -13.44
CA LYS A 28 5.76 -4.78 -14.62
C LYS A 28 5.39 -6.27 -14.53
N ALA A 29 6.26 -7.10 -13.94
CA ALA A 29 5.98 -8.52 -13.76
C ALA A 29 4.72 -8.78 -12.91
N GLN A 30 4.50 -7.96 -11.87
CA GLN A 30 3.31 -8.06 -11.03
C GLN A 30 2.05 -7.59 -11.77
N VAL A 31 2.17 -6.48 -12.51
CA VAL A 31 1.07 -5.97 -13.35
C VAL A 31 0.68 -6.99 -14.42
N ASP A 32 1.66 -7.63 -15.05
CA ASP A 32 1.42 -8.69 -16.04
C ASP A 32 0.80 -9.95 -15.39
N SER A 33 1.16 -10.26 -14.12
CA SER A 33 0.52 -11.33 -13.34
C SER A 33 -0.96 -11.04 -13.09
N TYR A 34 -1.28 -9.83 -12.61
CA TYR A 34 -2.66 -9.39 -12.43
C TYR A 34 -3.46 -9.46 -13.73
N ALA A 35 -2.89 -9.00 -14.85
CA ALA A 35 -3.54 -9.09 -16.15
C ALA A 35 -3.83 -10.55 -16.58
N SER A 36 -2.96 -11.51 -16.22
CA SER A 36 -3.18 -12.94 -16.50
C SER A 36 -4.36 -13.55 -15.72
N GLU A 37 -4.71 -12.92 -14.60
CA GLU A 37 -5.86 -13.28 -13.75
C GLU A 37 -7.11 -12.43 -14.06
N ASN A 38 -7.05 -11.57 -15.09
CA ASN A 38 -8.07 -10.56 -15.44
C ASN A 38 -8.26 -9.46 -14.37
N ILE A 39 -7.25 -9.24 -13.53
CA ILE A 39 -7.18 -8.10 -12.62
C ILE A 39 -6.51 -6.95 -13.38
N ILE A 40 -7.21 -5.82 -13.48
CA ILE A 40 -6.71 -4.62 -14.17
C ILE A 40 -6.74 -3.39 -13.25
N LEU A 41 -6.05 -2.33 -13.66
CA LEU A 41 -6.12 -1.05 -12.97
C LEU A 41 -7.46 -0.36 -13.31
N LEU A 42 -8.38 -0.39 -12.36
CA LEU A 42 -9.71 0.19 -12.49
C LEU A 42 -9.67 1.70 -12.24
N ALA A 43 -9.03 2.16 -11.17
CA ALA A 43 -9.02 3.57 -10.77
C ALA A 43 -7.69 4.03 -10.15
N GLY A 44 -7.51 5.35 -10.14
CA GLY A 44 -6.24 6.03 -9.87
C GLY A 44 -5.60 6.57 -11.17
N PRO A 45 -4.49 7.33 -11.06
CA PRO A 45 -3.74 7.80 -12.23
C PRO A 45 -3.38 6.65 -13.18
N GLY A 46 -3.86 6.69 -14.42
CA GLY A 46 -3.64 5.63 -15.42
C GLY A 46 -4.72 4.54 -15.48
N GLY A 47 -5.71 4.55 -14.58
CA GLY A 47 -6.79 3.56 -14.54
C GLY A 47 -7.91 3.78 -15.58
N VAL A 48 -8.63 2.71 -15.91
CA VAL A 48 -9.71 2.70 -16.92
C VAL A 48 -10.83 3.69 -16.60
N TYR A 49 -11.21 3.79 -15.33
CA TYR A 49 -12.25 4.68 -14.81
C TYR A 49 -11.68 5.95 -14.17
N GLY A 50 -10.36 6.16 -14.25
CA GLY A 50 -9.69 7.33 -13.67
C GLY A 50 -10.02 7.51 -12.18
N GLY A 51 -10.56 8.69 -11.83
CA GLY A 51 -10.99 9.00 -10.46
C GLY A 51 -12.47 8.74 -10.15
N GLU A 52 -13.27 8.26 -11.12
CA GLU A 52 -14.72 8.16 -10.95
C GLU A 52 -15.14 7.09 -9.93
N LEU A 53 -14.33 6.05 -9.75
CA LEU A 53 -14.54 5.03 -8.70
C LEU A 53 -13.96 5.42 -7.34
N VAL A 54 -13.34 6.60 -7.22
CA VAL A 54 -12.79 7.15 -5.98
C VAL A 54 -13.68 8.33 -5.57
N PRO A 55 -14.86 8.07 -4.97
CA PRO A 55 -15.82 9.13 -4.66
C PRO A 55 -15.27 10.14 -3.63
N ASP A 56 -14.41 9.67 -2.73
CA ASP A 56 -13.73 10.47 -1.71
C ASP A 56 -12.22 10.17 -1.73
N PRO A 57 -11.35 11.17 -1.52
CA PRO A 57 -9.92 10.97 -1.44
C PRO A 57 -9.59 10.06 -0.25
N THR A 58 -8.77 9.04 -0.51
CA THR A 58 -8.23 8.16 0.54
C THR A 58 -7.34 8.93 1.51
N PRO A 59 -7.16 8.44 2.75
CA PRO A 59 -6.19 9.00 3.69
C PRO A 59 -4.80 9.21 3.08
N GLU A 60 -4.32 8.29 2.26
CA GLU A 60 -3.03 8.36 1.57
C GLU A 60 -3.00 9.51 0.55
N MET A 61 -4.10 9.71 -0.19
CA MET A 61 -4.24 10.85 -1.11
C MET A 61 -4.30 12.20 -0.37
N LEU A 62 -4.88 12.24 0.82
CA LEU A 62 -4.94 13.47 1.64
C LEU A 62 -3.55 13.90 2.12
N GLU A 63 -2.65 12.94 2.33
CA GLU A 63 -1.23 13.19 2.64
C GLU A 63 -0.40 13.51 1.38
N GLY A 64 -1.02 13.63 0.20
CA GLY A 64 -0.35 13.93 -1.07
C GLY A 64 0.21 12.70 -1.79
N GLY A 65 -0.27 11.51 -1.42
CA GLY A 65 0.05 10.26 -2.08
C GLY A 65 -0.84 9.91 -3.28
N ILE A 66 -0.73 8.66 -3.69
CA ILE A 66 -1.51 8.02 -4.76
C ILE A 66 -2.14 6.73 -4.24
N SER A 67 -3.34 6.40 -4.74
CA SER A 67 -4.05 5.15 -4.43
C SER A 67 -4.56 4.52 -5.71
N CYS A 68 -4.25 3.26 -5.89
CA CYS A 68 -4.40 2.50 -7.13
C CYS A 68 -5.32 1.31 -6.89
N TYR A 69 -6.45 1.30 -7.59
CA TYR A 69 -7.51 0.32 -7.39
C TYR A 69 -7.41 -0.74 -8.49
N PHE A 70 -6.96 -1.92 -8.11
CA PHE A 70 -6.88 -3.09 -8.96
C PHE A 70 -8.12 -3.96 -8.75
N GLY A 71 -8.68 -4.52 -9.82
CA GLY A 71 -9.84 -5.38 -9.72
C GLY A 71 -10.33 -5.94 -11.04
N TYR A 72 -11.50 -6.58 -10.99
CA TYR A 72 -12.13 -7.21 -12.11
C TYR A 72 -13.07 -6.23 -12.79
N ASP A 73 -12.82 -6.00 -14.08
CA ASP A 73 -13.70 -5.22 -14.93
C ASP A 73 -14.90 -6.06 -15.39
N ASN A 74 -16.03 -5.39 -15.63
CA ASN A 74 -17.26 -6.02 -16.08
C ASN A 74 -17.96 -5.09 -17.07
N ASP A 75 -18.64 -5.66 -18.07
CA ASP A 75 -19.41 -4.90 -19.06
C ASP A 75 -20.50 -4.04 -18.40
N ASP A 76 -20.97 -4.42 -17.21
CA ASP A 76 -21.82 -3.59 -16.35
C ASP A 76 -20.95 -2.82 -15.33
N PRO A 77 -20.86 -1.48 -15.43
CA PRO A 77 -20.07 -0.66 -14.50
C PRO A 77 -20.58 -0.72 -13.06
N ASN A 78 -21.80 -1.21 -12.82
CA ASN A 78 -22.31 -1.43 -11.46
C ASN A 78 -21.86 -2.77 -10.84
N GLN A 79 -21.15 -3.60 -11.60
CA GLN A 79 -20.67 -4.92 -11.18
C GLN A 79 -19.14 -5.01 -11.11
N ILE A 80 -18.44 -3.86 -11.18
CA ILE A 80 -17.00 -3.78 -10.98
C ILE A 80 -16.65 -4.28 -9.57
N GLN A 81 -15.64 -5.13 -9.48
CA GLN A 81 -15.17 -5.69 -8.20
C GLN A 81 -13.74 -5.26 -7.93
N ILE A 82 -13.52 -4.48 -6.87
CA ILE A 82 -12.17 -4.17 -6.40
C ILE A 82 -11.57 -5.46 -5.83
N TYR A 83 -10.34 -5.77 -6.23
CA TYR A 83 -9.55 -6.88 -5.69
C TYR A 83 -8.57 -6.37 -4.63
N SER A 84 -7.78 -5.35 -4.98
CA SER A 84 -6.77 -4.79 -4.11
C SER A 84 -6.62 -3.28 -4.33
N VAL A 85 -6.39 -2.54 -3.25
CA VAL A 85 -6.04 -1.12 -3.28
C VAL A 85 -4.60 -1.00 -2.81
N VAL A 86 -3.75 -0.45 -3.66
CA VAL A 86 -2.32 -0.25 -3.40
C VAL A 86 -2.05 1.25 -3.39
N SER A 87 -1.50 1.76 -2.30
CA SER A 87 -1.30 3.19 -2.11
C SER A 87 0.10 3.50 -1.59
N ALA A 88 0.61 4.68 -1.96
CA ALA A 88 1.89 5.20 -1.50
C ALA A 88 1.77 6.71 -1.24
N ALA A 89 2.18 7.16 -0.06
CA ALA A 89 2.09 8.54 0.38
C ALA A 89 3.37 9.01 1.09
N PRO A 90 3.70 10.31 1.05
CA PRO A 90 4.85 10.84 1.78
C PRO A 90 4.58 10.91 3.28
N VAL A 91 5.59 10.57 4.06
CA VAL A 91 5.61 10.74 5.51
C VAL A 91 6.63 11.81 5.90
N SER A 92 6.34 12.51 6.96
CA SER A 92 7.21 13.49 7.58
C SER A 92 7.10 13.37 9.11
N ALA A 93 8.04 13.99 9.82
CA ALA A 93 7.97 14.09 11.27
C ALA A 93 6.69 14.81 11.77
N THR A 94 5.97 15.53 10.91
CA THR A 94 4.76 16.28 11.30
C THR A 94 3.48 15.46 11.17
N ASN A 95 3.39 14.52 10.22
CA ASN A 95 2.16 13.73 10.00
C ASN A 95 2.26 12.28 10.51
N ARG A 96 3.47 11.74 10.76
CA ARG A 96 3.66 10.33 11.13
C ARG A 96 2.79 9.88 12.29
N ASP A 97 2.79 10.63 13.40
CA ASP A 97 2.02 10.27 14.59
C ASP A 97 0.51 10.26 14.30
N SER A 98 0.03 11.24 13.52
CA SER A 98 -1.38 11.32 13.11
C SER A 98 -1.79 10.15 12.21
N ILE A 99 -0.91 9.70 11.31
CA ILE A 99 -1.15 8.52 10.46
C ILE A 99 -1.23 7.27 11.35
N ALA A 100 -0.27 7.08 12.25
CA ALA A 100 -0.26 5.94 13.17
C ALA A 100 -1.51 5.90 14.07
N GLU A 101 -1.90 7.03 14.65
CA GLU A 101 -3.13 7.15 15.45
C GLU A 101 -4.38 6.81 14.64
N THR A 102 -4.43 7.25 13.37
CA THR A 102 -5.54 6.95 12.46
C THR A 102 -5.63 5.45 12.17
N LEU A 103 -4.50 4.77 11.94
CA LEU A 103 -4.44 3.34 11.69
C LEU A 103 -4.81 2.51 12.94
N LEU A 104 -4.34 2.92 14.12
CA LEU A 104 -4.75 2.33 15.39
C LEU A 104 -6.26 2.53 15.65
N GLY A 105 -6.78 3.71 15.32
CA GLY A 105 -8.20 4.03 15.43
C GLY A 105 -9.10 3.17 14.53
N GLN A 106 -8.55 2.63 13.43
CA GLN A 106 -9.21 1.64 12.58
C GLN A 106 -9.18 0.21 13.16
N GLY A 107 -8.52 0.00 14.29
CA GLY A 107 -8.38 -1.31 14.94
C GLY A 107 -7.27 -2.18 14.35
N LEU A 108 -6.32 -1.58 13.62
CA LEU A 108 -5.17 -2.30 13.09
C LEU A 108 -4.17 -2.64 14.20
N ASN A 109 -3.52 -3.79 14.07
CA ASN A 109 -2.50 -4.24 15.01
C ASN A 109 -1.17 -3.61 14.64
N GLU A 110 -0.57 -2.91 15.60
CA GLU A 110 0.78 -2.36 15.47
C GLU A 110 1.83 -3.48 15.60
N GLY A 111 2.89 -3.35 14.81
CA GLY A 111 4.04 -4.24 14.81
C GLY A 111 5.25 -3.57 14.17
N THR A 112 6.24 -4.38 13.84
CA THR A 112 7.46 -3.93 13.18
C THR A 112 7.92 -4.97 12.17
N ASN A 113 8.31 -4.55 10.96
CA ASN A 113 8.86 -5.46 9.96
C ASN A 113 10.34 -5.77 10.23
N ALA A 114 10.94 -6.65 9.41
CA ALA A 114 12.35 -7.03 9.53
C ALA A 114 13.33 -5.86 9.33
N ALA A 115 12.92 -4.81 8.62
CA ALA A 115 13.70 -3.59 8.41
C ALA A 115 13.60 -2.58 9.57
N GLY A 116 12.78 -2.86 10.59
CA GLY A 116 12.60 -1.97 11.74
C GLY A 116 11.54 -0.88 11.56
N TYR A 117 10.75 -0.92 10.48
CA TYR A 117 9.68 0.04 10.25
C TYR A 117 8.38 -0.35 10.94
N SER A 118 7.62 0.65 11.38
CA SER A 118 6.31 0.45 11.98
C SER A 118 5.34 -0.14 10.96
N THR A 119 4.61 -1.18 11.37
CA THR A 119 3.56 -1.80 10.55
C THR A 119 2.23 -1.73 11.26
N PHE A 120 1.14 -1.50 10.52
CA PHE A 120 -0.22 -1.54 11.05
C PHE A 120 -1.05 -2.45 10.16
N SER A 121 -1.60 -3.52 10.74
CA SER A 121 -2.14 -4.58 9.92
C SER A 121 -3.27 -5.38 10.57
N ILE A 122 -4.10 -5.99 9.74
CA ILE A 122 -5.12 -6.95 10.15
C ILE A 122 -5.19 -8.05 9.10
N LEU A 123 -5.27 -9.30 9.56
CA LEU A 123 -5.38 -10.46 8.68
C LEU A 123 -6.74 -10.51 7.97
N GLY A 124 -7.77 -9.88 8.53
CA GLY A 124 -9.14 -9.96 8.05
C GLY A 124 -9.80 -11.31 8.37
N ASP A 125 -10.94 -11.57 7.74
CA ASP A 125 -11.62 -12.87 7.80
C ASP A 125 -11.85 -13.46 6.40
N THR A 126 -11.85 -14.79 6.35
CA THR A 126 -12.04 -15.56 5.11
C THR A 126 -13.47 -15.51 4.58
N ASP A 127 -14.41 -14.98 5.37
CA ASP A 127 -15.81 -14.81 4.99
C ASP A 127 -16.06 -13.43 4.33
N ALA A 128 -14.98 -12.70 4.00
CA ALA A 128 -14.96 -11.42 3.29
C ALA A 128 -15.71 -10.28 3.98
N ASN A 129 -15.88 -10.33 5.32
CA ASN A 129 -16.49 -9.22 6.07
C ASN A 129 -15.44 -8.20 6.53
N VAL A 130 -14.23 -8.68 6.83
CA VAL A 130 -13.09 -7.86 7.20
C VAL A 130 -11.96 -8.11 6.19
N PRO A 131 -11.54 -7.09 5.43
CA PRO A 131 -10.45 -7.22 4.47
C PRO A 131 -9.10 -7.48 5.16
N ALA A 132 -8.17 -8.10 4.44
CA ALA A 132 -6.77 -8.09 4.85
C ALA A 132 -6.17 -6.71 4.55
N MET A 133 -5.49 -6.11 5.52
CA MET A 133 -4.82 -4.83 5.36
C MET A 133 -3.41 -4.90 5.89
N PHE A 134 -2.47 -4.34 5.15
CA PHE A 134 -1.09 -4.17 5.58
C PHE A 134 -0.60 -2.77 5.25
N ASN A 135 -0.17 -2.05 6.28
CA ASN A 135 0.44 -0.74 6.16
C ASN A 135 1.86 -0.81 6.71
N VAL A 136 2.80 -0.19 6.01
CA VAL A 136 4.16 0.03 6.49
C VAL A 136 4.47 1.52 6.43
N ILE A 137 5.00 2.04 7.53
CA ILE A 137 5.37 3.44 7.70
C ILE A 137 6.87 3.49 7.95
N SER A 138 7.60 4.00 6.97
CA SER A 138 9.03 4.31 7.08
C SER A 138 9.22 5.77 7.52
N ASP A 139 10.44 6.28 7.38
CA ASP A 139 10.72 7.64 7.81
C ASP A 139 10.05 8.72 6.94
N ASP A 140 9.92 8.42 5.66
CA ASP A 140 9.53 9.33 4.58
C ASP A 140 8.41 8.78 3.67
N SER A 141 7.94 7.54 3.91
CA SER A 141 6.86 6.94 3.14
C SER A 141 5.85 6.17 3.99
N TRP A 142 4.63 6.12 3.48
CA TRP A 142 3.55 5.25 3.94
C TRP A 142 3.07 4.45 2.74
N ILE A 143 3.22 3.13 2.82
CA ILE A 143 2.71 2.18 1.83
C ILE A 143 1.55 1.42 2.47
N SER A 144 0.44 1.33 1.76
CA SER A 144 -0.80 0.71 2.20
C SER A 144 -1.27 -0.27 1.13
N VAL A 145 -1.57 -1.50 1.54
CA VAL A 145 -2.12 -2.53 0.67
C VAL A 145 -3.33 -3.15 1.35
N ILE A 146 -4.48 -3.04 0.69
CA ILE A 146 -5.77 -3.49 1.18
C ILE A 146 -6.36 -4.45 0.17
N SER A 147 -6.50 -5.73 0.54
CA SER A 147 -7.23 -6.71 -0.26
C SER A 147 -8.67 -6.74 0.22
N VAL A 148 -9.65 -6.79 -0.69
CA VAL A 148 -11.07 -6.95 -0.28
C VAL A 148 -11.33 -8.26 0.44
N PHE A 149 -10.45 -9.25 0.25
CA PHE A 149 -10.53 -10.54 0.93
C PHE A 149 -9.62 -10.56 2.15
N GLY A 150 -10.11 -11.16 3.23
CA GLY A 150 -9.31 -11.47 4.42
C GLY A 150 -8.76 -12.89 4.39
N GLY A 151 -7.88 -13.20 5.34
CA GLY A 151 -7.21 -14.48 5.48
C GLY A 151 -5.70 -14.41 5.28
N GLU A 152 -5.01 -15.45 5.73
CA GLU A 152 -3.54 -15.53 5.74
C GLU A 152 -2.94 -15.37 4.34
N ALA A 153 -3.52 -16.00 3.32
CA ALA A 153 -3.01 -15.91 1.94
C ALA A 153 -3.01 -14.47 1.39
N PHE A 154 -4.11 -13.73 1.57
CA PHE A 154 -4.21 -12.34 1.10
C PHE A 154 -3.39 -11.38 1.97
N PHE A 155 -3.25 -11.69 3.27
CA PHE A 155 -2.36 -10.95 4.13
C PHE A 155 -0.89 -11.07 3.70
N GLU A 156 -0.43 -12.30 3.45
CA GLU A 156 0.93 -12.56 2.95
C GLU A 156 1.16 -11.92 1.57
N GLU A 157 0.16 -11.96 0.68
CA GLU A 157 0.21 -11.23 -0.58
C GLU A 157 0.38 -9.73 -0.35
N ASN A 158 -0.43 -9.12 0.53
CA ASN A 158 -0.33 -7.69 0.83
C ASN A 158 1.05 -7.28 1.37
N VAL A 159 1.67 -8.11 2.20
CA VAL A 159 3.04 -7.89 2.68
C VAL A 159 4.03 -7.90 1.52
N ALA A 160 3.95 -8.91 0.64
CA ALA A 160 4.84 -9.01 -0.51
C ALA A 160 4.64 -7.84 -1.50
N ILE A 161 3.39 -7.45 -1.75
CA ILE A 161 3.07 -6.29 -2.59
C ILE A 161 3.64 -5.00 -1.99
N ALA A 162 3.53 -4.79 -0.68
CA ALA A 162 4.09 -3.60 -0.03
C ALA A 162 5.62 -3.51 -0.18
N GLU A 163 6.33 -4.64 -0.15
CA GLU A 163 7.77 -4.70 -0.45
C GLU A 163 8.06 -4.34 -1.91
N LEU A 164 7.29 -4.87 -2.86
CA LEU A 164 7.44 -4.53 -4.28
C LEU A 164 7.18 -3.04 -4.54
N VAL A 165 6.18 -2.45 -3.89
CA VAL A 165 5.90 -1.00 -3.99
C VAL A 165 7.09 -0.21 -3.47
N ARG A 166 7.64 -0.58 -2.31
CA ARG A 166 8.83 0.07 -1.75
C ARG A 166 9.98 0.04 -2.75
N ASP A 167 10.23 -1.09 -3.39
CA ASP A 167 11.29 -1.21 -4.40
C ASP A 167 11.04 -0.33 -5.65
N GLN A 168 9.80 0.08 -5.93
CA GLN A 168 9.48 1.01 -7.03
C GLN A 168 9.53 2.48 -6.63
N VAL A 169 9.23 2.82 -5.37
CA VAL A 169 9.08 4.22 -4.91
C VAL A 169 10.36 4.85 -4.37
N TYR A 170 11.42 4.06 -4.19
CA TYR A 170 12.75 4.53 -3.80
C TYR A 170 13.71 4.51 -5.00
N ASN A 171 14.42 5.62 -5.23
CA ASN A 171 15.37 5.82 -6.36
C ASN A 171 16.84 5.84 -5.92
#